data_AF-A0A847TGD9-F1
#
_entry.id   AF-A0A847TGD9-F1
#
_cell.length_a   1.000
_cell.length_b   1.000
_cell.length_c   1.000
_cell.angle_alpha   90.00
_cell.angle_beta   90.00
_cell.angle_gamma   90.00
#
_symmetry.space_group_name_H-M   'P 1'
#
loop_
_entity.id
_entity.type
_entity.pdbx_description
1 polymer ?
#
loop_
_entity_poly.entity_id
_entity_poly.type
_entity_poly.pdbx_seq_one_letter_code
_entity_poly.pdbx_strand_id
1 'polypeptide(L)'
;MEHTHTAAGHETAHVDSSTKSIWRTFWILLCITLVEVGLAFLHLEYGFLPRVVLNAIFIGLTVVKAFYIVAEFMHLGHEIKNLIMTILIPLLLFIWFIVAFLYEGDSWKNMRKDLKPGTPVETPKVGPAVKPGHV
;
A
#
# COMPACT_ATOMS: atom_id res chain seq x y z
N MET A 1 16.53 -35.59 58.31
CA MET A 1 17.13 -35.34 57.00
C MET A 1 16.01 -35.45 55.99
N GLU A 2 15.44 -34.30 55.62
CA GLU A 2 14.26 -34.20 54.77
C GLU A 2 14.70 -34.34 53.31
N HIS A 3 14.05 -35.25 52.59
CA HIS A 3 14.16 -35.37 51.15
C HIS A 3 13.01 -34.55 50.55
N THR A 4 13.27 -33.27 50.25
CA THR A 4 12.33 -32.45 49.48
C THR A 4 12.60 -32.68 48.00
N HIS A 5 11.63 -33.36 47.38
CA HIS A 5 11.54 -33.63 45.97
C HIS A 5 11.58 -32.33 45.14
N THR A 6 12.46 -32.36 44.14
CA THR A 6 12.16 -31.98 42.75
C THR A 6 11.41 -30.66 42.53
N ALA A 7 12.20 -29.60 42.39
CA ALA A 7 11.81 -28.40 41.64
C ALA A 7 11.80 -28.70 40.12
N ALA A 8 10.84 -29.51 39.67
CA ALA A 8 10.54 -29.68 38.26
C ALA A 8 9.02 -29.57 38.08
N GLY A 9 8.58 -28.41 37.59
CA GLY A 9 7.21 -28.24 37.14
C GLY A 9 6.65 -26.87 37.43
N HIS A 10 7.01 -25.88 36.60
CA HIS A 10 6.04 -24.90 36.06
C HIS A 10 6.65 -23.97 34.98
N GLU A 11 7.28 -24.48 33.92
CA GLU A 11 7.71 -23.63 32.78
C GLU A 11 7.27 -24.20 31.42
N THR A 12 6.06 -24.75 31.34
CA THR A 12 5.53 -25.33 30.09
C THR A 12 4.04 -25.04 29.96
N ALA A 13 3.63 -23.86 29.46
CA ALA A 13 2.31 -23.67 28.81
C ALA A 13 2.03 -22.23 28.30
N HIS A 14 2.92 -21.52 27.60
CA HIS A 14 2.53 -20.23 27.00
C HIS A 14 3.25 -19.85 25.68
N VAL A 15 3.59 -20.82 24.82
CA VAL A 15 4.28 -20.53 23.53
C VAL A 15 3.55 -21.04 22.28
N ASP A 16 2.54 -21.91 22.40
CA ASP A 16 2.06 -22.67 21.22
C ASP A 16 0.86 -22.07 20.46
N SER A 17 0.19 -21.03 20.98
CA SER A 17 -1.02 -20.49 20.34
C SER A 17 -0.75 -19.65 19.09
N SER A 18 0.33 -18.86 19.08
CA SER A 18 0.64 -17.91 17.99
C SER A 18 1.13 -18.60 16.72
N THR A 19 1.96 -19.65 16.84
CA THR A 19 2.54 -20.37 15.69
C THR A 19 1.47 -21.05 14.85
N LYS A 20 0.42 -21.58 15.48
CA LYS A 20 -0.68 -22.26 14.79
C LYS A 20 -1.50 -21.31 13.92
N SER A 21 -1.71 -20.08 14.39
CA SER A 21 -2.45 -19.05 13.64
C SER A 21 -1.66 -18.57 12.42
N ILE A 22 -0.34 -18.38 12.59
CA ILE A 22 0.58 -18.03 11.50
C ILE A 22 0.54 -19.10 10.40
N TRP A 23 0.58 -20.37 10.77
CA TRP A 23 0.62 -21.47 9.81
C TRP A 23 -0.70 -21.60 9.05
N ARG A 24 -1.83 -21.40 9.73
CA ARG A 24 -3.15 -21.35 9.09
C ARG A 24 -3.23 -20.23 8.05
N THR A 25 -2.79 -19.03 8.43
CA THR A 25 -2.82 -17.85 7.55
C THR A 25 -1.89 -18.03 6.36
N PHE A 26 -0.69 -18.57 6.59
CA PHE A 26 0.25 -18.91 5.52
C PHE A 26 -0.39 -19.79 4.46
N TRP A 27 -1.09 -20.87 4.85
CA TRP A 27 -1.77 -21.75 3.89
C TRP A 27 -2.91 -21.05 3.14
N ILE A 28 -3.70 -20.21 3.83
CA ILE A 28 -4.76 -19.42 3.18
C ILE A 28 -4.18 -18.50 2.11
N LEU A 29 -3.11 -17.77 2.45
CA LEU A 29 -2.45 -16.83 1.54
C LEU A 29 -1.75 -17.54 0.39
N LEU A 30 -1.16 -18.71 0.65
CA LEU A 30 -0.56 -19.55 -0.39
C LEU A 30 -1.63 -20.00 -1.37
N CYS A 31 -2.76 -20.51 -0.90
CA CYS A 31 -3.88 -20.91 -1.76
C CYS A 31 -4.42 -19.75 -2.58
N ILE A 32 -4.65 -18.57 -1.98
CA ILE A 32 -5.10 -17.36 -2.69
C ILE A 32 -4.11 -16.99 -3.81
N THR A 33 -2.81 -17.03 -3.51
CA THR A 33 -1.76 -16.69 -4.49
C THR A 33 -1.71 -17.72 -5.62
N LEU A 34 -1.90 -19.00 -5.31
CA LEU A 34 -1.94 -20.06 -6.31
C LEU A 34 -3.14 -19.91 -7.25
N VAL A 35 -4.29 -19.53 -6.69
CA VAL A 35 -5.51 -19.23 -7.47
C VAL A 35 -5.29 -18.02 -8.38
N GLU A 36 -4.68 -16.93 -7.89
CA GLU A 36 -4.33 -15.78 -8.74
C GLU A 36 -3.44 -16.20 -9.92
N VAL A 37 -2.34 -16.91 -9.66
CA VAL A 37 -1.43 -17.35 -10.74
C VAL A 37 -2.12 -18.30 -11.71
N GLY A 38 -2.94 -19.23 -11.20
CA GLY A 38 -3.73 -20.14 -12.03
C GLY A 38 -4.72 -19.39 -12.93
N LEU A 39 -5.43 -18.40 -12.37
CA LEU A 39 -6.37 -17.57 -13.13
C LEU A 39 -5.65 -16.71 -14.18
N ALA A 40 -4.44 -16.24 -13.89
CA ALA A 40 -3.58 -15.55 -14.87
C ALA A 40 -3.26 -16.45 -16.06
N PHE A 41 -2.84 -17.69 -15.78
CA PHE A 41 -2.44 -18.66 -16.79
C PHE A 41 -3.63 -19.10 -17.66
N LEU A 42 -4.77 -19.40 -17.04
CA LEU A 42 -6.01 -19.76 -17.75
C LEU A 42 -6.49 -18.64 -18.68
N HIS A 43 -6.37 -17.38 -18.27
CA HIS A 43 -6.69 -16.25 -19.13
C HIS A 43 -5.73 -16.13 -20.32
N LEU A 44 -4.44 -16.36 -20.12
CA LEU A 44 -3.45 -16.32 -21.20
C LEU A 44 -3.69 -17.40 -22.26
N GLU A 45 -4.06 -18.60 -21.84
CA GLU A 45 -4.19 -19.75 -22.74
C GLU A 45 -5.56 -19.81 -23.45
N TYR A 46 -6.64 -19.46 -22.75
CA TYR A 46 -8.01 -19.64 -23.27
C TYR A 46 -8.77 -18.33 -23.51
N GLY A 47 -8.24 -17.18 -23.10
CA GLY A 47 -8.95 -15.90 -23.22
C GLY A 47 -10.28 -15.87 -22.45
N PHE A 48 -10.39 -16.64 -21.35
CA PHE A 48 -11.65 -17.04 -20.72
C PHE A 48 -12.49 -15.89 -20.13
N LEU A 49 -11.88 -14.73 -19.81
CA LEU A 49 -12.59 -13.57 -19.23
C LEU A 49 -12.23 -12.24 -19.91
N PRO A 50 -13.15 -11.26 -19.90
CA PRO A 50 -12.81 -9.87 -20.20
C PRO A 50 -11.73 -9.36 -19.25
N ARG A 51 -10.70 -8.68 -19.79
CA ARG A 51 -9.57 -8.14 -19.00
C ARG A 51 -10.00 -7.29 -17.82
N VAL A 52 -11.10 -6.54 -17.96
CA VAL A 52 -11.62 -5.66 -16.90
C VAL A 52 -12.10 -6.46 -15.68
N VAL A 53 -12.78 -7.59 -15.90
CA VAL A 53 -13.29 -8.46 -14.83
C VAL A 53 -12.13 -9.16 -14.14
N LEU A 54 -11.17 -9.66 -14.92
CA LEU A 54 -9.97 -10.28 -14.37
C LEU A 54 -9.20 -9.29 -13.48
N ASN A 55 -8.94 -8.07 -13.96
CA ASN A 55 -8.25 -7.05 -13.17
C ASN A 55 -9.00 -6.75 -11.86
N ALA A 56 -10.33 -6.66 -11.90
CA ALA A 56 -11.13 -6.46 -10.69
C ALA A 56 -10.97 -7.63 -9.70
N ILE A 57 -10.96 -8.88 -10.18
CA ILE A 57 -10.74 -10.07 -9.36
C ILE A 57 -9.35 -10.08 -8.72
N PHE A 58 -8.29 -9.77 -9.49
CA PHE A 58 -6.93 -9.67 -8.97
C PHE A 58 -6.78 -8.59 -7.91
N ILE A 59 -7.35 -7.41 -8.15
CA ILE A 59 -7.36 -6.33 -7.15
C ILE A 59 -8.09 -6.80 -5.88
N GLY A 60 -9.24 -7.45 -6.02
CA GLY A 60 -9.99 -7.99 -4.88
C GLY A 60 -9.21 -9.04 -4.08
N LEU A 61 -8.63 -10.03 -4.76
CA LEU A 61 -7.80 -11.07 -4.14
C LEU A 61 -6.56 -10.49 -3.45
N THR A 62 -5.94 -9.49 -4.06
CA THR A 62 -4.79 -8.76 -3.48
C THR A 62 -5.20 -8.01 -2.20
N VAL A 63 -6.36 -7.36 -2.17
CA VAL A 63 -6.88 -6.67 -0.96
C VAL A 63 -7.18 -7.68 0.15
N VAL A 64 -7.84 -8.80 -0.18
CA VAL A 64 -8.13 -9.87 0.78
C VAL A 64 -6.82 -10.43 1.35
N LYS A 65 -5.83 -10.70 0.50
CA LYS A 65 -4.51 -11.16 0.91
C LYS A 65 -3.85 -10.17 1.87
N ALA A 66 -3.86 -8.88 1.54
CA ALA A 66 -3.30 -7.83 2.39
C ALA A 66 -3.98 -7.78 3.76
N PHE A 67 -5.31 -7.91 3.82
CA PHE A 67 -6.05 -7.96 5.09
C PHE A 67 -5.61 -9.12 5.97
N TYR A 68 -5.51 -10.34 5.42
CA TYR A 68 -5.03 -11.51 6.16
C TYR A 68 -3.58 -11.38 6.61
N ILE A 69 -2.72 -10.75 5.79
CA ILE A 69 -1.33 -10.48 6.17
C ILE A 69 -1.29 -9.57 7.40
N VAL A 70 -2.02 -8.46 7.35
CA VAL A 70 -2.04 -7.47 8.43
C VAL A 70 -2.65 -8.09 9.69
N ALA A 71 -3.83 -8.72 9.59
CA ALA A 71 -4.53 -9.26 10.75
C ALA A 71 -3.70 -10.28 11.57
N GLU A 72 -2.98 -11.18 10.90
CA GLU A 72 -2.30 -12.32 11.56
C GLU A 72 -0.79 -12.17 11.68
N PHE A 73 -0.08 -11.70 10.63
CA PHE A 73 1.38 -11.49 10.75
C PHE A 73 1.74 -10.24 11.54
N MET A 74 0.81 -9.31 11.70
CA MET A 74 1.04 -8.11 12.50
C MET A 74 0.41 -8.22 13.88
N HIS A 75 0.14 -9.45 14.38
CA HIS A 75 -0.27 -9.72 15.78
C HIS A 75 -1.29 -8.70 16.33
N LEU A 76 -2.27 -8.32 15.50
CA LEU A 76 -3.21 -7.23 15.76
C LEU A 76 -4.39 -7.68 16.65
N GLY A 77 -4.24 -8.77 17.40
CA GLY A 77 -5.32 -9.33 18.22
C GLY A 77 -5.50 -8.63 19.57
N HIS A 78 -4.43 -8.21 20.23
CA HIS A 78 -4.49 -7.65 21.59
C HIS A 78 -3.59 -6.42 21.84
N GLU A 79 -2.60 -6.13 20.99
CA GLU A 79 -1.59 -5.06 21.21
C GLU A 79 -1.67 -3.91 20.18
N ILE A 80 -2.87 -3.73 19.63
CA ILE A 80 -3.21 -3.10 18.36
C ILE A 80 -2.59 -1.71 18.11
N LYS A 81 -2.45 -0.88 19.14
CA LYS A 81 -2.17 0.56 18.95
C LYS A 81 -0.72 0.86 18.58
N ASN A 82 0.24 0.15 19.17
CA ASN A 82 1.65 0.46 18.97
C ASN A 82 2.16 -0.09 17.63
N LEU A 83 1.67 -1.27 17.24
CA LEU A 83 2.03 -1.92 15.99
C LEU A 83 1.37 -1.25 14.77
N ILE A 84 0.09 -0.85 14.87
CA ILE A 84 -0.51 -0.01 13.82
C ILE A 84 0.27 1.28 13.60
N MET A 85 0.79 1.92 14.65
CA MET A 85 1.59 3.14 14.50
C MET A 85 2.88 2.89 13.72
N THR A 86 3.60 1.79 13.97
CA THR A 86 4.85 1.50 13.24
C THR A 86 4.61 1.14 11.77
N ILE A 87 3.40 0.74 11.38
CA ILE A 87 3.04 0.40 10.00
C ILE A 87 2.41 1.61 9.29
N LEU A 88 1.50 2.33 9.96
CA LEU A 88 0.80 3.48 9.39
C LEU A 88 1.73 4.66 9.14
N ILE A 89 2.67 4.95 10.05
CA ILE A 89 3.59 6.09 9.89
C ILE A 89 4.42 5.96 8.60
N PRO A 90 5.15 4.85 8.34
CA PRO A 90 5.88 4.69 7.08
C PRO A 90 4.96 4.60 5.86
N LEU A 91 3.78 4.00 5.98
CA LEU A 91 2.80 3.94 4.88
C LEU A 91 2.29 5.33 4.48
N LEU A 92 1.95 6.16 5.47
CA LEU A 92 1.48 7.54 5.26
C LEU A 92 2.58 8.40 4.61
N LEU A 93 3.82 8.25 5.08
CA LEU A 93 4.97 8.94 4.49
C LEU A 93 5.22 8.52 3.04
N PHE A 94 5.02 7.24 2.71
CA PHE A 94 5.12 6.74 1.35
C PHE A 94 4.02 7.30 0.43
N ILE A 95 2.77 7.32 0.88
CA ILE A 95 1.65 7.92 0.14
C ILE A 95 1.90 9.42 -0.08
N TRP A 96 2.36 10.13 0.95
CA TRP A 96 2.71 11.54 0.84
C TRP A 96 3.84 11.78 -0.18
N PHE A 97 4.89 10.95 -0.18
CA PHE A 97 5.96 11.02 -1.19
C PHE A 97 5.47 10.77 -2.61
N ILE A 98 4.57 9.81 -2.83
CA ILE A 98 3.99 9.57 -4.17
C ILE A 98 3.28 10.85 -4.65
N VAL A 99 2.44 11.45 -3.81
CA VAL A 99 1.72 12.68 -4.16
C VAL A 99 2.70 13.83 -4.44
N ALA A 100 3.71 14.02 -3.60
CA ALA A 100 4.73 15.04 -3.79
C ALA A 100 5.51 14.87 -5.11
N PHE A 101 5.92 13.64 -5.43
CA PHE A 101 6.62 13.34 -6.69
C PHE A 101 5.73 13.50 -7.93
N LEU A 102 4.44 13.16 -7.84
CA LEU A 102 3.50 13.42 -8.93
C LEU A 102 3.30 14.92 -9.17
N TYR A 103 3.20 15.70 -8.10
CA TYR A 103 3.09 17.16 -8.19
C TYR A 103 4.35 17.80 -8.77
N GLU A 104 5.52 17.43 -8.26
CA GLU A 104 6.81 17.91 -8.77
C GLU A 104 7.02 17.50 -10.24
N GLY A 105 6.62 16.28 -10.59
CA GLY A 105 6.66 15.77 -11.96
C GLY A 105 5.76 16.56 -12.93
N ASP A 106 4.56 16.97 -12.50
CA ASP A 106 3.67 17.81 -13.31
C ASP A 106 4.22 19.23 -13.48
N SER A 107 4.73 19.83 -12.40
CA SER A 107 5.42 21.14 -12.42
C SER A 107 6.59 21.14 -13.42
N TRP A 108 7.47 20.14 -13.35
CA TRP A 108 8.61 19.99 -14.26
C TRP A 108 8.18 19.78 -15.72
N LYS A 109 7.09 19.03 -15.94
CA LYS A 109 6.52 18.84 -17.29
C LYS A 109 6.00 20.15 -17.86
N ASN A 110 5.40 21.02 -17.06
CA ASN A 110 4.90 22.32 -17.50
C ASN A 110 6.05 23.28 -17.80
N MET A 111 7.04 23.41 -16.91
CA MET A 111 8.20 24.28 -17.13
C MET A 111 9.04 23.89 -18.38
N ARG A 112 9.13 22.59 -18.70
CA ARG A 112 9.78 22.14 -19.94
C ARG A 112 9.06 22.57 -21.22
N LYS A 113 7.76 22.88 -21.19
CA LYS A 113 7.04 23.41 -22.36
C LYS A 113 7.46 24.86 -22.63
N ASP A 114 7.72 25.62 -21.57
CA ASP A 114 8.08 27.03 -21.65
C ASP A 114 9.56 27.24 -22.01
N LEU A 115 10.42 26.26 -21.67
CA LEU A 115 11.86 26.28 -21.98
C LEU A 115 12.21 25.73 -23.38
N LYS A 116 11.23 25.25 -24.16
CA LYS A 116 11.47 24.85 -25.56
C LYS A 116 11.86 26.09 -26.37
N PRO A 117 13.01 26.12 -27.06
CA PRO A 117 13.42 27.28 -27.85
C PRO A 117 12.41 27.52 -28.98
N GLY A 118 11.61 28.59 -28.87
CA GLY A 118 10.60 28.99 -29.87
C GLY A 118 9.22 29.38 -29.34
N THR A 119 8.96 29.30 -28.02
CA THR A 119 7.64 29.66 -27.46
C THR A 119 7.52 31.18 -27.24
N PRO A 120 6.44 31.85 -27.72
CA PRO A 120 6.23 33.28 -27.49
C PRO A 120 6.08 33.55 -25.98
N VAL A 121 6.90 34.44 -25.44
CA VAL A 121 6.71 34.98 -24.09
C VAL A 121 5.40 35.78 -24.11
N GLU A 122 4.35 35.26 -23.49
CA GLU A 122 3.13 36.06 -23.27
C GLU A 122 3.49 37.20 -22.32
N THR A 123 3.67 38.39 -22.89
CA THR A 123 3.90 39.62 -22.13
C THR A 123 2.67 39.92 -21.26
N PRO A 124 2.86 40.35 -20.00
CA PRO A 124 1.74 40.75 -19.15
C PRO A 124 0.90 41.80 -19.87
N LYS A 125 -0.38 41.51 -20.10
CA LYS A 125 -1.33 42.51 -20.64
C LYS A 125 -1.40 43.69 -19.67
N VAL A 126 -0.67 44.76 -19.98
CA VAL A 126 -0.80 46.05 -19.31
C VAL A 126 -2.24 46.52 -19.52
N GLY A 127 -2.99 46.68 -18.43
CA GLY A 127 -4.37 47.18 -18.44
C GLY A 127 -4.47 48.58 -19.07
N PRO A 128 -5.64 48.97 -19.60
CA PRO A 128 -5.77 50.17 -20.42
C PRO A 128 -5.38 51.41 -19.62
N ALA A 129 -4.46 52.19 -20.19
CA ALA A 129 -3.99 53.46 -19.63
C ALA A 129 -5.18 54.42 -19.43
N VAL A 130 -5.45 54.76 -18.17
CA VAL A 130 -6.38 55.83 -17.80
C VAL A 130 -5.82 57.14 -18.35
N LYS A 131 -6.53 57.73 -19.32
CA LYS A 131 -6.22 59.07 -19.83
C LYS A 131 -6.68 60.10 -18.81
N PRO A 132 -5.80 60.99 -18.29
CA PRO A 132 -6.27 62.10 -17.48
C PRO A 132 -7.01 63.09 -18.39
N GLY A 133 -8.23 63.45 -17.98
CA GLY A 133 -9.09 64.39 -18.70
C GLY A 133 -8.51 65.81 -18.70
N HIS A 134 -8.70 66.51 -19.81
CA HIS A 134 -8.40 67.93 -19.93
C HIS A 134 -9.49 68.74 -19.24
N VAL A 135 -9.09 69.63 -18.32
CA VAL A 135 -9.86 70.79 -17.83
C VAL A 135 -9.31 72.05 -18.47
#